data_AF-A0A2V7MTN3-F1
#
_entry.id   AF-A0A2V7MTN3-F1
#
_cell.length_a   1.000
_cell.length_b   1.000
_cell.length_c   1.000
_cell.angle_alpha   90.00
_cell.angle_beta   90.00
_cell.angle_gamma   90.00
#
_symmetry.space_group_name_H-M   'P 1'
#
loop_
_entity.id
_entity.type
_entity.pdbx_description
1 polymer ?
#
loop_
_entity_poly.entity_id
_entity_poly.type
_entity_poly.pdbx_seq_one_letter_code
_entity_poly.pdbx_strand_id
1 'polypeptide(L)'
;MRYGPSALRYLVHRQLHVQQGQAERPQATDLAARIFLAATITGPADSIGYPATFTVDSIVPDSGTPPPLADNLSRARKLVFSGRLLPRGEFVNGVASDSVLAQSLVQFLANFRDFMPRLPRDGLTPGVAWTDTLEATQKGGSSEVSRRAILRSTAAAWEDHAGARSLRLEATSTYQVAGTGQNAGQPFDLSGSGSATVVSFIAADGRYLGGESRDSTSLTVHLAVQGLAVPVTQVTHTTVAVLP
;
A
#
# COMPACT_ATOMS: atom_id res chain seq x y z
N MET A 1 -4.05 22.73 -4.69
CA MET A 1 -4.17 21.64 -5.68
C MET A 1 -4.85 20.43 -5.07
N ARG A 2 -5.66 19.70 -5.84
CA ARG A 2 -6.33 18.45 -5.41
C ARG A 2 -6.16 17.42 -6.53
N TYR A 3 -6.49 16.16 -6.24
CA TYR A 3 -6.63 15.19 -7.32
C TYR A 3 -7.69 15.63 -8.33
N GLY A 4 -7.42 15.32 -9.59
CA GLY A 4 -8.30 15.59 -10.72
C GLY A 4 -8.44 14.37 -11.63
N PRO A 5 -9.29 14.48 -12.67
CA PRO A 5 -9.50 13.42 -13.63
C PRO A 5 -8.19 13.06 -14.34
N SER A 6 -7.94 11.76 -14.49
CA SER A 6 -6.72 11.25 -15.11
C SER A 6 -6.86 9.79 -15.51
N ALA A 7 -6.06 9.36 -16.48
CA ALA A 7 -5.89 7.95 -16.83
C ALA A 7 -4.39 7.72 -16.97
N LEU A 8 -3.80 6.99 -16.03
CA LEU A 8 -2.36 6.78 -15.95
C LEU A 8 -2.03 5.31 -15.74
N ARG A 9 -0.86 4.92 -16.22
CA ARG A 9 -0.29 3.61 -15.98
C ARG A 9 0.92 3.75 -15.07
N TYR A 10 1.12 2.78 -14.20
CA TYR A 10 2.19 2.78 -13.21
C TYR A 10 2.89 1.44 -13.22
N LEU A 11 4.21 1.49 -12.99
CA LEU A 11 4.99 0.37 -12.53
C LEU A 11 5.22 0.55 -11.03
N VAL A 12 4.77 -0.43 -10.25
CA VAL A 12 5.08 -0.54 -8.82
C VAL A 12 6.09 -1.66 -8.65
N HIS A 13 7.26 -1.36 -8.11
CA HIS A 13 8.22 -2.40 -7.71
C HIS A 13 8.21 -2.49 -6.20
N ARG A 14 7.85 -3.65 -5.65
CA ARG A 14 7.84 -3.90 -4.22
C ARG A 14 8.84 -4.99 -3.89
N GLN A 15 9.62 -4.74 -2.85
CA GLN A 15 10.57 -5.67 -2.24
C GLN A 15 10.22 -5.78 -0.76
N LEU A 16 10.10 -7.00 -0.27
CA LEU A 16 9.74 -7.32 1.10
C LEU A 16 10.75 -8.33 1.63
N HIS A 17 11.46 -7.95 2.68
CA HIS A 17 12.27 -8.83 3.47
C HIS A 17 11.50 -9.17 4.75
N VAL A 18 11.31 -10.47 5.02
CA VAL A 18 10.70 -10.96 6.25
C VAL A 18 11.72 -11.81 6.99
N GLN A 19 12.01 -11.47 8.24
CA GLN A 19 12.76 -12.30 9.15
C GLN A 19 11.83 -12.75 10.28
N GLN A 20 11.74 -14.05 10.51
CA GLN A 20 10.88 -14.63 11.54
C GLN A 20 11.56 -15.80 12.24
N GLY A 21 11.11 -16.15 13.44
CA GLY A 21 11.64 -17.28 14.19
C GLY A 21 12.41 -16.86 15.43
N GLN A 22 12.75 -17.83 16.28
CA GLN A 22 13.50 -17.57 17.50
C GLN A 22 14.96 -17.22 17.18
N ALA A 23 15.63 -16.53 18.10
CA ALA A 23 17.02 -16.07 17.92
C ALA A 23 17.98 -17.20 17.51
N GLU A 24 17.72 -18.43 17.94
CA GLU A 24 18.53 -19.61 17.62
C GLU A 24 18.29 -20.18 16.21
N ARG A 25 17.15 -19.86 15.59
CA ARG A 25 16.74 -20.38 14.27
C ARG A 25 15.96 -19.32 13.46
N PRO A 26 16.61 -18.22 13.06
CA PRO A 26 15.98 -17.23 12.20
C PRO A 26 15.71 -17.84 10.82
N GLN A 27 14.53 -17.59 10.29
CA GLN A 27 14.14 -17.84 8.90
C GLN A 27 13.95 -16.50 8.21
N ALA A 28 14.68 -16.28 7.12
CA ALA A 28 14.52 -15.13 6.27
C ALA A 28 13.78 -15.54 4.98
N THR A 29 12.92 -14.66 4.49
CA THR A 29 12.23 -14.80 3.21
C THR A 29 12.22 -13.46 2.52
N ASP A 30 12.76 -13.42 1.31
CA ASP A 30 12.70 -12.26 0.42
C ASP A 30 11.65 -12.48 -0.65
N LEU A 31 10.77 -11.50 -0.81
CA LEU A 31 9.71 -11.48 -1.81
C LEU A 31 9.81 -10.18 -2.59
N ALA A 32 9.84 -10.26 -3.91
CA ALA A 32 9.79 -9.06 -4.72
C ALA A 32 8.97 -9.25 -5.99
N ALA A 33 8.26 -8.20 -6.40
CA ALA A 33 7.40 -8.23 -7.57
C ALA A 33 7.25 -6.86 -8.21
N ARG A 34 7.07 -6.87 -9.52
CA ARG A 34 6.71 -5.73 -10.35
C ARG A 34 5.23 -5.82 -10.69
N ILE A 35 4.46 -4.83 -10.31
CA ILE A 35 3.01 -4.75 -10.51
C ILE A 35 2.77 -3.63 -11.52
N PHE A 36 2.16 -3.99 -12.64
CA PHE A 36 1.71 -3.04 -13.65
C PHE A 36 0.25 -2.69 -13.35
N LEU A 37 -0.02 -1.40 -13.18
CA LEU A 37 -1.30 -0.90 -12.72
C LEU A 37 -1.79 0.21 -13.66
N ALA A 38 -3.03 0.14 -14.09
CA ALA A 38 -3.72 1.29 -14.68
C ALA A 38 -4.66 1.91 -13.64
N ALA A 39 -4.58 3.22 -13.43
CA ALA A 39 -5.52 3.98 -12.61
C ALA A 39 -6.29 4.97 -13.47
N THR A 40 -7.61 4.93 -13.38
CA THR A 40 -8.50 5.90 -14.02
C THR A 40 -9.30 6.62 -12.95
N ILE A 41 -9.25 7.95 -12.96
CA ILE A 41 -10.04 8.85 -12.12
C ILE A 41 -10.93 9.63 -13.07
N THR A 42 -12.24 9.45 -12.96
CA THR A 42 -13.21 10.11 -13.85
C THR A 42 -13.78 11.34 -13.15
N GLY A 43 -13.92 12.44 -13.89
CA GLY A 43 -14.55 13.67 -13.40
C GLY A 43 -15.92 13.92 -14.01
N PRO A 44 -16.66 14.90 -13.46
CA PRO A 44 -16.35 15.64 -12.23
C PRO A 44 -16.53 14.78 -10.97
N ALA A 45 -15.97 15.22 -9.83
CA ALA A 45 -16.33 14.61 -8.54
C ALA A 45 -17.80 14.93 -8.20
N ASP A 46 -18.49 13.96 -7.60
CA ASP A 46 -19.77 14.20 -6.93
C ASP A 46 -19.55 14.38 -5.41
N SER A 47 -20.64 14.39 -4.63
CA SER A 47 -20.60 14.53 -3.17
C SER A 47 -19.86 13.40 -2.44
N ILE A 48 -19.59 12.27 -3.12
CA ILE A 48 -18.94 11.07 -2.58
C ILE A 48 -17.50 10.94 -3.14
N GLY A 49 -17.11 11.80 -4.09
CA GLY A 49 -15.77 11.86 -4.69
C GLY A 49 -15.73 11.44 -6.16
N TYR A 50 -14.52 11.22 -6.68
CA TYR A 50 -14.32 10.82 -8.06
C TYR A 50 -14.59 9.32 -8.24
N PRO A 51 -15.41 8.90 -9.22
CA PRO A 51 -15.37 7.51 -9.68
C PRO A 51 -13.93 7.13 -10.08
N ALA A 52 -13.42 6.05 -9.51
CA ALA A 52 -12.06 5.61 -9.76
C ALA A 52 -11.98 4.10 -9.96
N THR A 53 -11.13 3.68 -10.89
CA THR A 53 -10.81 2.27 -11.15
C THR A 53 -9.30 2.05 -11.12
N PHE A 54 -8.90 0.96 -10.49
CA PHE A 54 -7.52 0.47 -10.47
C PHE A 54 -7.51 -0.92 -11.09
N THR A 55 -6.78 -1.09 -12.18
CA THR A 55 -6.70 -2.35 -12.93
C THR A 55 -5.30 -2.90 -12.84
N VAL A 56 -5.16 -4.11 -12.30
CA VAL A 56 -3.91 -4.85 -12.29
C VAL A 56 -3.70 -5.44 -13.68
N ASP A 57 -2.84 -4.82 -14.48
CA ASP A 57 -2.48 -5.29 -15.81
C ASP A 57 -1.72 -6.61 -15.71
N SER A 58 -0.72 -6.69 -14.82
CA SER A 58 0.03 -7.91 -14.53
C SER A 58 0.86 -7.79 -13.27
N ILE A 59 1.23 -8.93 -12.68
CA ILE A 59 2.24 -9.00 -11.63
C ILE A 59 3.33 -9.96 -12.10
N VAL A 60 4.56 -9.48 -12.08
CA VAL A 60 5.75 -10.25 -12.47
C VAL A 60 6.61 -10.43 -11.23
N PRO A 61 6.80 -11.65 -10.71
CA PRO A 61 7.73 -11.89 -9.63
C PRO A 61 9.17 -11.61 -10.06
N ASP A 62 9.98 -11.08 -9.16
CA ASP A 62 11.42 -11.02 -9.35
C ASP A 62 12.05 -12.41 -9.20
N SER A 63 13.27 -12.58 -9.73
CA SER A 63 14.05 -13.82 -9.61
C SER A 63 14.22 -14.23 -8.14
N GLY A 64 13.97 -15.51 -7.83
CA GLY A 64 14.07 -16.05 -6.47
C GLY A 64 12.72 -16.18 -5.74
N THR A 65 11.64 -15.63 -6.31
CA THR A 65 10.29 -15.85 -5.77
C THR A 65 9.90 -17.34 -5.87
N PRO A 66 9.39 -17.97 -4.78
CA PRO A 66 9.01 -19.38 -4.81
C PRO A 66 7.95 -19.70 -5.88
N PRO A 67 8.04 -20.84 -6.61
CA PRO A 67 7.14 -21.15 -7.73
C PRO A 67 5.63 -21.10 -7.39
N PRO A 68 5.16 -21.63 -6.24
CA PRO A 68 3.73 -21.54 -5.89
C PRO A 68 3.24 -20.10 -5.75
N LEU A 69 4.11 -19.18 -5.35
CA LEU A 69 3.79 -17.76 -5.26
C LEU A 69 3.79 -17.11 -6.63
N ALA A 70 4.78 -17.42 -7.47
CA ALA A 70 4.86 -16.94 -8.85
C ALA A 70 3.61 -17.32 -9.68
N ASP A 71 3.13 -18.56 -9.54
CA ASP A 71 1.94 -19.05 -10.23
C ASP A 71 0.69 -18.27 -9.82
N ASN A 72 0.52 -17.99 -8.53
CA ASN A 72 -0.59 -17.18 -8.03
C ASN A 72 -0.55 -15.73 -8.55
N LEU A 73 0.63 -15.13 -8.64
CA LEU A 73 0.79 -13.77 -9.15
C LEU A 73 0.40 -13.64 -10.63
N SER A 74 0.65 -14.67 -11.44
CA SER A 74 0.27 -14.68 -12.85
C SER A 74 -1.25 -14.59 -13.07
N ARG A 75 -2.05 -15.07 -12.10
CA ARG A 75 -3.52 -15.05 -12.12
C ARG A 75 -4.11 -13.67 -11.83
N ALA A 76 -3.31 -12.74 -11.30
CA ALA A 76 -3.75 -11.38 -10.95
C ALA A 76 -4.15 -10.52 -12.16
N ARG A 77 -3.84 -10.98 -13.38
CA ARG A 77 -4.11 -10.26 -14.62
C ARG A 77 -5.59 -9.89 -14.74
N LYS A 78 -5.87 -8.61 -15.01
CA LYS A 78 -7.23 -8.03 -15.15
C LYS A 78 -8.04 -7.96 -13.86
N LEU A 79 -7.43 -8.08 -12.68
CA LEU A 79 -8.14 -7.78 -11.45
C LEU A 79 -8.43 -6.27 -11.40
N VAL A 80 -9.72 -5.90 -11.33
CA VAL A 80 -10.16 -4.50 -11.30
C VAL A 80 -10.72 -4.19 -9.92
N PHE A 81 -10.32 -3.06 -9.35
CA PHE A 81 -10.93 -2.46 -8.17
C PHE A 81 -11.66 -1.20 -8.57
N SER A 82 -12.98 -1.19 -8.41
CA SER A 82 -13.85 -0.05 -8.71
C SER A 82 -14.37 0.58 -7.43
N GLY A 83 -14.26 1.90 -7.31
CA GLY A 83 -14.66 2.60 -6.08
C GLY A 83 -14.66 4.10 -6.24
N ARG A 84 -14.41 4.80 -5.14
CA ARG A 84 -14.42 6.27 -5.08
C ARG A 84 -13.08 6.79 -4.57
N LEU A 85 -12.49 7.73 -5.28
CA LEU A 85 -11.35 8.49 -4.79
C LEU A 85 -11.83 9.80 -4.17
N LEU A 86 -11.62 9.97 -2.87
CA LEU A 86 -11.86 11.25 -2.21
C LEU A 86 -10.84 12.29 -2.68
N PRO A 87 -11.16 13.60 -2.69
CA PRO A 87 -10.22 14.65 -3.09
C PRO A 87 -8.90 14.68 -2.29
N ARG A 88 -8.89 14.03 -1.11
CA ARG A 88 -7.72 13.86 -0.25
C ARG A 88 -6.85 12.63 -0.59
N GLY A 89 -7.19 11.84 -1.62
CA GLY A 89 -6.42 10.65 -2.02
C GLY A 89 -6.89 9.34 -1.42
N GLU A 90 -8.00 9.31 -0.69
CA GLU A 90 -8.51 8.06 -0.14
C GLU A 90 -9.33 7.28 -1.16
N PHE A 91 -8.98 6.01 -1.39
CA PHE A 91 -9.85 5.11 -2.15
C PHE A 91 -10.83 4.39 -1.22
N VAL A 92 -12.12 4.70 -1.34
CA VAL A 92 -13.20 4.15 -0.51
C VAL A 92 -14.21 3.37 -1.36
N ASN A 93 -14.99 2.51 -0.69
CA ASN A 93 -16.03 1.69 -1.31
C ASN A 93 -15.50 0.87 -2.50
N GLY A 94 -14.24 0.44 -2.41
CA GLY A 94 -13.59 -0.37 -3.43
C GLY A 94 -14.19 -1.78 -3.49
N VAL A 95 -14.61 -2.19 -4.67
CA VAL A 95 -15.10 -3.54 -4.97
C VAL A 95 -14.16 -4.18 -5.99
N ALA A 96 -13.61 -5.34 -5.65
CA ALA A 96 -12.81 -6.13 -6.56
C ALA A 96 -13.72 -6.89 -7.55
N SER A 97 -13.31 -6.99 -8.80
CA SER A 97 -13.98 -7.80 -9.83
C SER A 97 -13.97 -9.30 -9.51
N ASP A 98 -12.98 -9.74 -8.72
CA ASP A 98 -12.89 -11.07 -8.13
C ASP A 98 -12.37 -10.93 -6.69
N SER A 99 -13.26 -11.10 -5.72
CA SER A 99 -12.95 -10.93 -4.30
C SER A 99 -12.08 -12.07 -3.74
N VAL A 100 -12.18 -13.28 -4.29
CA VAL A 100 -11.38 -14.44 -3.85
C VAL A 100 -9.94 -14.26 -4.29
N LEU A 101 -9.73 -13.87 -5.56
CA LEU A 101 -8.42 -13.57 -6.09
C LEU A 101 -7.80 -12.33 -5.42
N ALA A 102 -8.57 -11.28 -5.17
CA ALA A 102 -8.07 -10.10 -4.45
C ALA A 102 -7.58 -10.46 -3.03
N GLN A 103 -8.28 -11.36 -2.34
CA GLN A 103 -7.90 -11.83 -1.01
C GLN A 103 -6.63 -12.70 -1.03
N SER A 104 -6.46 -13.58 -2.01
CA SER A 104 -5.25 -14.40 -2.11
C SER A 104 -3.99 -13.56 -2.40
N LEU A 105 -4.16 -12.39 -3.01
CA LEU A 105 -3.09 -11.45 -3.37
C LEU A 105 -2.94 -10.30 -2.37
N VAL A 106 -3.62 -10.35 -1.23
CA VAL A 106 -3.71 -9.21 -0.30
C VAL A 106 -2.32 -8.75 0.18
N GLN A 107 -1.33 -9.62 0.33
CA GLN A 107 0.02 -9.18 0.74
C GLN A 107 0.73 -8.29 -0.30
N PHE A 108 0.36 -8.41 -1.58
CA PHE A 108 0.86 -7.56 -2.65
C PHE A 108 -0.06 -6.35 -2.89
N LEU A 109 -1.37 -6.52 -2.70
CA LEU A 109 -2.40 -5.55 -3.10
C LEU A 109 -3.04 -4.76 -1.94
N ALA A 110 -2.81 -5.15 -0.67
CA ALA A 110 -3.42 -4.57 0.54
C ALA A 110 -3.35 -3.04 0.62
N ASN A 111 -2.30 -2.48 0.05
CA ASN A 111 -2.03 -1.05 0.11
C ASN A 111 -2.68 -0.24 -1.02
N PHE A 112 -3.57 -0.82 -1.83
CA PHE A 112 -4.28 -0.03 -2.86
C PHE A 112 -5.09 1.12 -2.28
N ARG A 113 -5.67 0.93 -1.09
CA ARG A 113 -6.39 1.99 -0.37
C ARG A 113 -5.54 3.24 -0.17
N ASP A 114 -4.23 3.04 0.03
CA ASP A 114 -3.25 4.06 0.32
C ASP A 114 -2.24 4.22 -0.84
N PHE A 115 -2.60 3.77 -2.05
CA PHE A 115 -1.77 3.92 -3.26
C PHE A 115 -1.60 5.40 -3.63
N MET A 116 -2.68 6.18 -3.48
CA MET A 116 -2.65 7.61 -3.72
C MET A 116 -2.21 8.34 -2.43
N PRO A 117 -1.22 9.25 -2.50
CA PRO A 117 -0.80 10.04 -1.34
C PRO A 117 -1.95 10.82 -0.71
N ARG A 118 -1.96 10.91 0.62
CA ARG A 118 -2.94 11.75 1.33
C ARG A 118 -2.62 13.22 1.10
N LEU A 119 -3.64 14.03 0.77
CA LEU A 119 -3.53 15.48 0.60
C LEU A 119 -4.23 16.21 1.75
N PRO A 120 -3.75 17.42 2.14
CA PRO A 120 -4.43 18.21 3.15
C PRO A 120 -5.84 18.60 2.71
N ARG A 121 -6.74 18.79 3.69
CA ARG A 121 -8.17 19.04 3.44
C ARG A 121 -8.42 20.24 2.54
N ASP A 122 -7.62 21.30 2.66
CA ASP A 122 -7.76 22.54 1.88
C ASP A 122 -7.07 22.47 0.51
N GLY A 123 -6.40 21.35 0.23
CA GLY A 123 -5.62 21.14 -0.96
C GLY A 123 -4.16 21.51 -0.77
N LEU A 124 -3.34 20.97 -1.66
CA LEU A 124 -1.89 21.01 -1.61
C LEU A 124 -1.36 22.35 -2.16
N THR A 125 -0.46 22.99 -1.42
CA THR A 125 0.28 24.19 -1.79
C THR A 125 1.74 24.04 -1.35
N PRO A 126 2.71 24.72 -1.99
CA PRO A 126 4.10 24.68 -1.54
C PRO A 126 4.24 25.08 -0.07
N GLY A 127 5.04 24.34 0.69
CA GLY A 127 5.34 24.59 2.11
C GLY A 127 4.25 24.18 3.09
N VAL A 128 3.10 23.66 2.63
CA VAL A 128 2.06 23.20 3.56
C VAL A 128 2.51 21.94 4.28
N ALA A 129 2.29 21.89 5.59
CA ALA A 129 2.49 20.71 6.41
C ALA A 129 1.17 20.29 7.06
N TRP A 130 0.94 18.99 7.20
CA TRP A 130 -0.26 18.46 7.82
C TRP A 130 0.00 17.13 8.52
N THR A 131 -0.94 16.72 9.36
CA THR A 131 -0.90 15.43 10.04
C THR A 131 -2.24 14.73 9.89
N ASP A 132 -2.20 13.46 9.48
CA ASP A 132 -3.35 12.58 9.38
C ASP A 132 -3.24 11.46 10.41
N THR A 133 -4.40 11.00 10.89
CA THR A 133 -4.53 9.72 11.59
C THR A 133 -5.26 8.76 10.67
N LEU A 134 -4.62 7.64 10.34
CA LEU A 134 -5.15 6.62 9.44
C LEU A 134 -5.46 5.36 10.25
N GLU A 135 -6.67 4.86 10.11
CA GLU A 135 -7.07 3.57 10.68
C GLU A 135 -7.49 2.63 9.55
N ALA A 136 -7.03 1.40 9.62
CA ALA A 136 -7.31 0.35 8.66
C ALA A 136 -7.62 -0.93 9.41
N THR A 137 -8.64 -1.66 8.98
CA THR A 137 -8.84 -3.04 9.39
C THR A 137 -8.92 -3.88 8.13
N GLN A 138 -8.02 -4.84 8.03
CA GLN A 138 -7.98 -5.80 6.94
C GLN A 138 -8.47 -7.14 7.46
N LYS A 139 -9.47 -7.69 6.78
CA LYS A 139 -9.97 -9.06 7.01
C LYS A 139 -9.52 -9.94 5.85
N GLY A 140 -8.94 -11.09 6.16
CA GLY A 140 -8.49 -12.08 5.17
C GLY A 140 -8.67 -13.49 5.72
N GLY A 141 -9.54 -14.28 5.07
CA GLY A 141 -9.88 -15.62 5.54
C GLY A 141 -10.35 -15.62 6.99
N SER A 142 -9.60 -16.31 7.86
CA SER A 142 -9.83 -16.42 9.31
C SER A 142 -9.10 -15.37 10.15
N SER A 143 -8.48 -14.36 9.52
CA SER A 143 -7.65 -13.36 10.21
C SER A 143 -8.19 -11.94 10.05
N GLU A 144 -8.02 -11.13 11.08
CA GLU A 144 -8.34 -9.71 11.12
C GLU A 144 -7.17 -8.93 11.72
N VAL A 145 -6.65 -7.97 10.96
CA VAL A 145 -5.51 -7.15 11.36
C VAL A 145 -5.90 -5.68 11.25
N SER A 146 -5.77 -4.96 12.35
CA SER A 146 -5.98 -3.53 12.44
C SER A 146 -4.64 -2.78 12.52
N ARG A 147 -4.58 -1.64 11.85
CA ARG A 147 -3.44 -0.72 11.85
C ARG A 147 -3.93 0.68 12.14
N ARG A 148 -3.27 1.36 13.08
CA ARG A 148 -3.45 2.79 13.35
C ARG A 148 -2.14 3.51 13.15
N ALA A 149 -2.13 4.49 12.25
CA ALA A 149 -0.94 5.23 11.86
C ALA A 149 -1.13 6.74 12.06
N ILE A 150 -0.07 7.41 12.49
CA ILE A 150 0.05 8.87 12.41
C ILE A 150 0.97 9.17 11.24
N LEU A 151 0.48 9.93 10.26
CA LEU A 151 1.23 10.34 9.08
C LEU A 151 1.50 11.85 9.18
N ARG A 152 2.76 12.25 9.15
CA ARG A 152 3.18 13.66 9.13
C ARG A 152 3.76 13.95 7.77
N SER A 153 3.19 14.93 7.07
CA SER A 153 3.51 15.22 5.69
C SER A 153 3.83 16.69 5.49
N THR A 154 4.66 16.98 4.49
CA THR A 154 4.96 18.32 4.02
C THR A 154 5.04 18.35 2.50
N ALA A 155 4.65 19.47 1.89
CA ALA A 155 4.87 19.73 0.48
C ALA A 155 6.08 20.65 0.31
N ALA A 156 7.06 20.21 -0.47
CA ALA A 156 8.22 21.00 -0.82
C ALA A 156 7.87 22.11 -1.83
N ALA A 157 8.90 22.76 -2.37
CA ALA A 157 8.76 23.66 -3.51
C ALA A 157 8.38 22.91 -4.79
N TRP A 158 7.99 23.67 -5.82
CA TRP A 158 7.78 23.11 -7.16
C TRP A 158 9.09 22.62 -7.77
N GLU A 159 9.05 21.46 -8.41
CA GLU A 159 10.16 20.90 -9.19
C GLU A 159 9.63 20.12 -10.40
N ASP A 160 10.51 19.82 -11.36
CA ASP A 160 10.17 18.98 -12.50
C ASP A 160 10.42 17.51 -12.19
N HIS A 161 9.38 16.69 -12.39
CA HIS A 161 9.47 15.24 -12.20
C HIS A 161 8.68 14.55 -13.31
N ALA A 162 9.24 13.48 -13.89
CA ALA A 162 8.61 12.72 -14.99
C ALA A 162 8.05 13.61 -16.13
N GLY A 163 8.78 14.67 -16.48
CA GLY A 163 8.39 15.61 -17.55
C GLY A 163 7.23 16.56 -17.21
N ALA A 164 6.83 16.65 -15.93
CA ALA A 164 5.79 17.56 -15.48
C ALA A 164 6.23 18.38 -14.27
N ARG A 165 5.78 19.63 -14.21
CA ARG A 165 5.91 20.47 -13.02
C ARG A 165 5.08 19.87 -11.88
N SER A 166 5.71 19.63 -10.74
CA SER A 166 5.17 18.83 -9.65
C SER A 166 5.54 19.37 -8.27
N LEU A 167 4.75 19.00 -7.26
CA LEU A 167 5.13 19.14 -5.86
C LEU A 167 5.62 17.80 -5.34
N ARG A 168 6.79 17.83 -4.71
CA ARG A 168 7.28 16.73 -3.90
C ARG A 168 6.66 16.78 -2.52
N LEU A 169 6.13 15.64 -2.10
CA LEU A 169 5.57 15.41 -0.79
C LEU A 169 6.53 14.50 -0.05
N GLU A 170 6.88 14.90 1.16
CA GLU A 170 7.66 14.08 2.07
C GLU A 170 6.79 13.74 3.26
N ALA A 171 6.76 12.46 3.64
CA ALA A 171 5.99 12.02 4.77
C ALA A 171 6.75 11.01 5.62
N THR A 172 6.48 11.06 6.92
CA THR A 172 6.91 10.06 7.89
C THR A 172 5.68 9.49 8.59
N SER A 173 5.70 8.20 8.86
CA SER A 173 4.64 7.52 9.59
C SER A 173 5.19 6.71 10.75
N THR A 174 4.43 6.71 11.84
CA THR A 174 4.59 5.77 12.96
C THR A 174 3.25 5.11 13.20
N TYR A 175 3.24 3.80 13.42
CA TYR A 175 1.99 3.07 13.52
C TYR A 175 2.05 1.88 14.46
N GLN A 176 0.88 1.46 14.91
CA GLN A 176 0.66 0.24 15.69
C GLN A 176 -0.16 -0.75 14.87
N VAL A 177 0.13 -2.04 15.08
CA VAL A 177 -0.57 -3.16 14.46
C VAL A 177 -1.07 -4.06 15.56
N ALA A 178 -2.31 -4.50 15.46
CA ALA A 178 -2.88 -5.52 16.32
C ALA A 178 -3.85 -6.37 15.51
N GLY A 179 -3.90 -7.66 15.76
CA GLY A 179 -4.80 -8.54 15.04
C GLY A 179 -4.88 -9.92 15.64
N THR A 180 -5.77 -10.71 15.11
CA THR A 180 -5.94 -12.12 15.46
C THR A 180 -6.19 -12.92 14.19
N GLY A 181 -5.95 -14.23 14.24
CA GLY A 181 -6.25 -15.07 13.10
C GLY A 181 -6.09 -16.55 13.38
N GLN A 182 -6.15 -17.34 12.32
CA GLN A 182 -5.84 -18.76 12.39
C GLN A 182 -4.88 -19.16 11.28
N ASN A 183 -3.85 -19.93 11.63
CA ASN A 183 -2.94 -20.55 10.68
C ASN A 183 -3.02 -22.07 10.82
N ALA A 184 -3.36 -22.79 9.74
CA ALA A 184 -3.58 -24.24 9.75
C ALA A 184 -4.54 -24.71 10.88
N GLY A 185 -5.57 -23.92 11.18
CA GLY A 185 -6.54 -24.17 12.26
C GLY A 185 -6.07 -23.82 13.68
N GLN A 186 -4.83 -23.34 13.85
CA GLN A 186 -4.34 -22.87 15.14
C GLN A 186 -4.54 -21.35 15.28
N PRO A 187 -5.20 -20.89 16.35
CA PRO A 187 -5.39 -19.46 16.59
C PRO A 187 -4.07 -18.77 16.93
N PHE A 188 -3.93 -17.53 16.47
CA PHE A 188 -2.81 -16.66 16.83
C PHE A 188 -3.29 -15.24 17.12
N ASP A 189 -2.53 -14.54 17.96
CA ASP A 189 -2.61 -13.10 18.15
C ASP A 189 -1.38 -12.43 17.53
N LEU A 190 -1.57 -11.24 16.98
CA LEU A 190 -0.55 -10.44 16.35
C LEU A 190 -0.53 -9.07 17.02
N SER A 191 0.65 -8.60 17.41
CA SER A 191 0.82 -7.21 17.83
C SER A 191 2.16 -6.67 17.39
N GLY A 192 2.27 -5.35 17.26
CA GLY A 192 3.54 -4.72 16.96
C GLY A 192 3.42 -3.27 16.56
N SER A 193 4.52 -2.75 16.02
CA SER A 193 4.62 -1.37 15.59
C SER A 193 5.61 -1.23 14.45
N GLY A 194 5.55 -0.09 13.77
CA GLY A 194 6.47 0.19 12.70
C GLY A 194 6.56 1.67 12.38
N SER A 195 7.45 1.97 11.45
CA SER A 195 7.64 3.30 10.90
C SER A 195 7.82 3.25 9.39
N ALA A 196 7.48 4.35 8.73
CA ALA A 196 7.66 4.49 7.30
C ALA A 196 8.15 5.89 6.92
N THR A 197 8.88 5.95 5.81
CA THR A 197 9.21 7.18 5.10
C THR A 197 8.66 7.09 3.69
N VAL A 198 8.13 8.19 3.18
CA VAL A 198 7.50 8.24 1.86
C VAL A 198 7.89 9.54 1.17
N VAL A 199 8.26 9.43 -0.10
CA VAL A 199 8.38 10.56 -1.02
C VAL A 199 7.42 10.33 -2.17
N SER A 200 6.62 11.34 -2.52
CA SER A 200 5.65 11.26 -3.62
C SER A 200 5.66 12.53 -4.46
N PHE A 201 5.28 12.43 -5.72
CA PHE A 201 5.23 13.57 -6.63
C PHE A 201 3.82 13.76 -7.19
N ILE A 202 3.26 14.96 -7.04
CA ILE A 202 1.95 15.33 -7.58
C ILE A 202 2.13 16.44 -8.63
N ALA A 203 1.79 16.17 -9.88
CA ALA A 203 1.81 17.15 -10.96
C ALA A 203 0.86 18.32 -10.68
N ALA A 204 1.14 19.50 -11.24
CA ALA A 204 0.34 20.71 -11.06
C ALA A 204 -1.15 20.56 -11.45
N ASP A 205 -1.47 19.59 -12.33
CA ASP A 205 -2.83 19.23 -12.74
C ASP A 205 -3.51 18.20 -11.83
N GLY A 206 -2.85 17.79 -10.74
CA GLY A 206 -3.38 16.85 -9.75
C GLY A 206 -3.10 15.38 -10.06
N ARG A 207 -2.30 15.06 -11.09
CA ARG A 207 -1.88 13.67 -11.37
C ARG A 207 -0.82 13.19 -10.37
N TYR A 208 -0.94 11.96 -9.89
CA TYR A 208 0.12 11.29 -9.14
C TYR A 208 1.19 10.77 -10.12
N LEU A 209 2.45 11.14 -9.90
CA LEU A 209 3.55 10.80 -10.81
C LEU A 209 4.42 9.65 -10.30
N GLY A 210 4.17 9.17 -9.09
CA GLY A 210 4.96 8.12 -8.44
C GLY A 210 5.71 8.62 -7.21
N GLY A 211 6.64 7.78 -6.74
CA GLY A 211 7.32 7.98 -5.47
C GLY A 211 8.09 6.77 -4.98
N GLU A 212 8.62 6.87 -3.77
CA GLU A 212 9.29 5.79 -3.05
C GLU A 212 8.77 5.73 -1.62
N SER A 213 8.66 4.53 -1.06
CA SER A 213 8.44 4.32 0.35
C SER A 213 9.32 3.23 0.92
N ARG A 214 9.72 3.44 2.18
CA ARG A 214 10.41 2.46 3.01
C ARG A 214 9.65 2.29 4.30
N ASP A 215 9.34 1.06 4.64
CA ASP A 215 8.58 0.71 5.83
C ASP A 215 9.35 -0.38 6.60
N SER A 216 9.42 -0.23 7.92
CA SER A 216 9.99 -1.22 8.83
C SER A 216 8.98 -1.53 9.92
N THR A 217 8.71 -2.82 10.12
CA THR A 217 7.74 -3.31 11.09
C THR A 217 8.39 -4.35 12.00
N SER A 218 8.12 -4.25 13.29
CA SER A 218 8.40 -5.29 14.27
C SER A 218 7.08 -5.80 14.82
N LEU A 219 6.87 -7.09 14.67
CA LEU A 219 5.66 -7.80 15.06
C LEU A 219 6.02 -8.98 15.97
N THR A 220 5.08 -9.35 16.82
CA THR A 220 5.11 -10.58 17.60
C THR A 220 3.85 -11.38 17.29
N VAL A 221 4.04 -12.61 16.82
CA VAL A 221 2.97 -13.59 16.62
C VAL A 221 2.93 -14.51 17.82
N HIS A 222 1.81 -14.51 18.54
CA HIS A 222 1.57 -15.40 19.67
C HIS A 222 0.71 -16.57 19.23
N LEU A 223 1.26 -17.78 19.28
CA LEU A 223 0.55 -19.03 19.00
C LEU A 223 -0.04 -19.55 20.31
N ALA A 224 -1.29 -19.21 20.59
CA ALA A 224 -1.93 -19.41 21.90
C ALA A 224 -1.88 -20.87 22.39
N VAL A 225 -2.06 -21.84 21.49
CA VAL A 225 -2.08 -23.27 21.81
C VAL A 225 -0.71 -23.80 22.25
N GLN A 226 0.39 -23.18 21.78
CA GLN A 226 1.76 -23.65 22.02
C GLN A 226 2.50 -22.81 23.08
N GLY A 227 1.88 -21.72 23.56
CA GLY A 227 2.55 -20.74 24.43
C GLY A 227 3.78 -20.09 23.77
N LEU A 228 3.85 -20.10 22.44
CA LEU A 228 5.01 -19.68 21.68
C LEU A 228 4.81 -18.23 21.18
N ALA A 229 5.83 -17.40 21.38
CA ALA A 229 5.93 -16.08 20.75
C ALA A 229 7.02 -16.11 19.67
N VAL A 230 6.63 -15.76 18.45
CA VAL A 230 7.53 -15.70 17.29
C VAL A 230 7.72 -14.23 16.92
N PRO A 231 8.93 -13.67 17.09
CA PRO A 231 9.20 -12.33 16.60
C PRO A 231 9.28 -12.37 15.07
N VAL A 232 8.76 -11.31 14.45
CA VAL A 232 8.79 -11.10 13.00
C VAL A 232 9.23 -9.67 12.75
N THR A 233 10.26 -9.50 11.94
CA THR A 233 10.67 -8.20 11.41
C THR A 233 10.39 -8.18 9.91
N GLN A 234 9.75 -7.11 9.45
CA GLN A 234 9.47 -6.89 8.03
C GLN A 234 10.10 -5.58 7.61
N VAL A 235 10.79 -5.59 6.48
CA VAL A 235 11.27 -4.37 5.82
C VAL A 235 10.73 -4.37 4.40
N THR A 236 9.99 -3.33 4.06
CA THR A 236 9.42 -3.15 2.73
C THR A 236 10.02 -1.93 2.07
N HIS A 237 10.43 -2.09 0.82
CA HIS A 237 10.77 -1.00 -0.07
C HIS A 237 9.82 -1.04 -1.26
N THR A 238 9.21 0.11 -1.60
CA THR A 238 8.32 0.22 -2.75
C THR A 238 8.67 1.45 -3.56
N THR A 239 8.85 1.28 -4.87
CA THR A 239 8.90 2.38 -5.82
C THR A 239 7.66 2.36 -6.71
N VAL A 240 7.18 3.54 -7.08
CA VAL A 240 6.08 3.74 -8.02
C VAL A 240 6.59 4.72 -9.08
N ALA A 241 6.45 4.36 -10.34
CA ALA A 241 6.77 5.23 -11.46
C ALA A 241 5.58 5.27 -12.41
N VAL A 242 5.21 6.47 -12.87
CA VAL A 242 4.30 6.62 -14.00
C VAL A 242 4.96 6.09 -15.27
N LEU A 243 4.20 5.35 -16.08
CA LEU A 243 4.63 4.83 -17.37
C LEU A 243 4.22 5.78 -18.51
N PRO A 244 4.99 5.82 -19.62
CA PRO A 244 4.63 6.56 -20.83
C PRO A 244 3.30 6.15 -21.45
#